data_AF-A0A920H7I9-F1
#
_entry.id   AF-A0A920H7I9-F1
#
_cell.length_a   1.000
_cell.length_b   1.000
_cell.length_c   1.000
_cell.angle_alpha   90.00
_cell.angle_beta   90.00
_cell.angle_gamma   90.00
#
_symmetry.space_group_name_H-M   'P 1'
#
loop_
_entity.id
_entity.type
_entity.pdbx_description
1 polymer ?
#
loop_
_entity_poly.entity_id
_entity_poly.type
_entity_poly.pdbx_seq_one_letter_code
_entity_poly.pdbx_strand_id
1 'polypeptide(L)'
;MTITKLISYVISVSMIGVIIWAQNQVSLFDSPIPDLPWGIVSLVDLYGGFILVCLWIAYKESLSATIIWSFFVLILGNLTTAIYVIYSINKSNGDIAHFFMGKNS
;
A
#
# COMPACT_ATOMS: atom_id res chain seq x y z
N MET A 1 12.14 -12.27 8.94
CA MET A 1 11.24 -11.14 8.58
C MET A 1 11.89 -9.75 8.70
N THR A 2 13.12 -9.62 9.23
CA THR A 2 13.80 -8.32 9.44
C THR A 2 14.06 -7.56 8.13
N ILE A 3 14.45 -8.25 7.06
CA ILE A 3 14.70 -7.64 5.73
C ILE A 3 13.40 -7.06 5.15
N THR A 4 12.29 -7.80 5.17
CA THR A 4 10.98 -7.32 4.71
C THR A 4 10.56 -6.07 5.46
N LYS A 5 10.76 -6.05 6.79
CA LYS A 5 10.46 -4.90 7.64
C LYS A 5 11.29 -3.68 7.25
N LEU A 6 12.59 -3.85 7.04
CA LEU A 6 13.50 -2.79 6.59
C LEU A 6 13.07 -2.22 5.24
N ILE A 7 12.79 -3.08 4.26
CA ILE A 7 12.32 -2.66 2.93
C ILE A 7 11.02 -1.86 3.05
N SER A 8 10.04 -2.34 3.83
CA SER A 8 8.79 -1.61 4.02
C SER A 8 8.99 -0.25 4.70
N TYR A 9 9.93 -0.14 5.66
CA TYR A 9 10.26 1.16 6.26
C TYR A 9 10.87 2.12 5.24
N VAL A 10 11.83 1.65 4.44
CA VAL A 10 12.45 2.46 3.39
C VAL A 10 11.39 2.94 2.40
N ILE A 11 10.52 2.05 1.91
CA ILE A 11 9.43 2.41 0.99
C ILE A 11 8.51 3.46 1.63
N SER A 12 8.14 3.28 2.89
CA SER A 12 7.25 4.21 3.60
C SER A 12 7.86 5.61 3.69
N VAL A 13 9.13 5.71 4.12
CA VAL A 13 9.84 6.99 4.24
C VAL A 13 10.03 7.64 2.87
N SER A 14 10.43 6.87 1.86
CA SER A 14 10.58 7.37 0.49
C SER A 14 9.27 7.90 -0.07
N MET A 15 8.15 7.19 0.12
CA MET A 15 6.84 7.64 -0.36
C MET A 15 6.41 8.95 0.30
N ILE A 16 6.59 9.08 1.63
CA ILE A 16 6.29 10.34 2.34
C ILE A 16 7.12 11.49 1.74
N GLY A 17 8.42 11.27 1.55
CA GLY A 17 9.30 12.28 0.97
C GLY A 17 8.88 12.71 -0.44
N VAL A 18 8.55 11.77 -1.31
CA VAL A 18 8.12 12.05 -2.68
C VAL A 18 6.75 12.74 -2.72
N ILE A 19 5.80 12.36 -1.85
CA ILE A 19 4.50 13.03 -1.76
C ILE A 19 4.66 14.51 -1.39
N ILE A 20 5.47 14.79 -0.35
CA ILE A 20 5.73 16.17 0.09
C ILE A 20 6.42 16.96 -1.01
N TRP A 21 7.42 16.37 -1.67
CA TRP A 21 8.09 17.01 -2.79
C TRP A 21 7.13 17.30 -3.95
N ALA A 22 6.30 16.34 -4.36
CA ALA A 22 5.37 16.49 -5.47
C ALA A 22 4.31 17.58 -5.20
N GLN A 23 3.78 17.65 -3.98
CA GLN A 23 2.81 18.68 -3.58
C GLN A 23 3.34 20.11 -3.71
N ASN A 24 4.65 20.31 -3.57
CA ASN A 24 5.27 21.62 -3.76
C ASN A 24 5.47 21.99 -5.24
N GLN A 25 5.44 21.02 -6.15
CA GLN A 25 5.68 21.23 -7.58
C GLN A 25 4.38 21.43 -8.34
N VAL A 26 3.41 20.54 -8.14
CA VAL A 26 2.12 20.54 -8.85
C VAL A 26 1.03 20.09 -7.88
N SER A 27 -0.13 20.76 -7.90
CA SER A 27 -1.28 20.34 -7.11
C SER A 27 -1.81 19.00 -7.64
N LEU A 28 -2.43 18.19 -6.77
CA LEU A 28 -3.00 16.90 -7.19
C LEU A 28 -4.07 17.05 -8.29
N PHE A 29 -4.80 18.16 -8.30
CA PHE A 29 -5.88 18.41 -9.26
C PHE A 29 -5.39 18.97 -10.60
N ASP A 30 -4.19 19.56 -10.62
CA ASP A 30 -3.57 20.11 -11.84
C ASP A 30 -2.59 19.10 -12.48
N SER A 31 -2.61 17.85 -12.05
CA SER A 31 -1.69 16.82 -12.52
C SER A 31 -1.99 16.43 -13.98
N PRO A 32 -1.00 16.47 -14.90
CA PRO A 32 -1.19 16.08 -16.30
C PRO A 32 -1.19 14.56 -16.51
N ILE A 33 -1.03 13.76 -15.45
CA ILE A 33 -0.91 12.30 -15.53
C ILE A 33 -2.09 11.65 -16.28
N PRO A 34 -3.36 12.02 -16.03
CA PRO A 34 -4.49 11.41 -16.73
C PRO A 34 -4.54 11.71 -18.23
N ASP A 35 -3.92 12.81 -18.67
CA ASP A 35 -3.90 13.21 -20.09
C ASP A 35 -2.81 12.49 -20.89
N LEU A 36 -1.82 11.91 -20.20
CA LEU A 36 -0.73 11.17 -20.83
C LEU A 36 -1.16 9.71 -21.06
N PRO A 37 -1.04 9.15 -22.29
CA PRO A 37 -1.43 7.76 -22.56
C PRO A 37 -0.74 6.74 -21.65
N TRP A 38 0.56 6.92 -21.40
CA TRP A 38 1.31 6.09 -20.47
C TRP A 38 0.99 6.39 -18.99
N GLY A 39 0.53 7.60 -18.69
CA GLY A 39 0.05 7.94 -17.35
C GLY A 39 -1.20 7.12 -16.99
N ILE A 40 -2.13 6.97 -17.94
CA ILE A 40 -3.30 6.08 -17.78
C ILE A 40 -2.85 4.62 -17.58
N VAL A 41 -1.91 4.12 -18.40
CA VAL A 41 -1.38 2.76 -18.25
C VAL A 41 -0.80 2.54 -16.86
N SER A 42 0.03 3.47 -16.37
CA SER A 42 0.60 3.39 -15.02
C SER A 42 -0.44 3.47 -13.91
N LEU A 43 -1.49 4.30 -14.06
CA LEU A 43 -2.59 4.36 -13.10
C LEU A 43 -3.33 3.02 -13.04
N VAL A 44 -3.69 2.44 -14.19
CA VAL A 44 -4.37 1.14 -14.25
C VAL A 44 -3.51 0.04 -13.65
N ASP A 45 -2.22 -0.01 -14.00
CA ASP A 45 -1.26 -0.98 -13.47
C ASP A 45 -1.16 -0.89 -11.93
N LEU A 46 -0.96 0.33 -11.42
CA LEU A 46 -0.86 0.60 -9.98
C LEU A 46 -2.13 0.21 -9.22
N TYR A 47 -3.30 0.67 -9.69
CA TYR A 47 -4.58 0.40 -9.02
C TYR A 47 -5.00 -1.07 -9.16
N GLY A 48 -4.63 -1.74 -10.25
CA GLY A 48 -4.75 -3.20 -10.37
C GLY A 48 -4.00 -3.90 -9.24
N GLY A 49 -2.76 -3.49 -8.98
CA GLY A 49 -1.98 -3.96 -7.83
C GLY A 49 -2.64 -3.67 -6.48
N PHE A 50 -3.21 -2.48 -6.29
CA PHE A 50 -3.91 -2.11 -5.05
C PHE A 50 -5.13 -2.99 -4.79
N ILE A 51 -5.90 -3.32 -5.82
CA ILE A 51 -7.05 -4.22 -5.68
C ILE A 51 -6.58 -5.61 -5.20
N LEU A 52 -5.49 -6.14 -5.75
CA LEU A 52 -4.92 -7.41 -5.29
C LEU A 52 -4.49 -7.35 -3.81
N VAL A 53 -3.88 -6.24 -3.39
CA VAL A 53 -3.53 -6.02 -1.97
C VAL A 53 -4.78 -5.95 -1.09
N CYS A 54 -5.83 -5.24 -1.53
CA CYS A 54 -7.10 -5.16 -0.81
C CYS A 54 -7.76 -6.54 -0.67
N LEU A 55 -7.72 -7.38 -1.72
CA LEU A 55 -8.21 -8.76 -1.66
C LEU A 55 -7.40 -9.60 -0.67
N TRP A 56 -6.08 -9.44 -0.64
CA TRP A 56 -5.21 -10.10 0.33
C TRP A 56 -5.52 -9.67 1.77
N ILE A 57 -5.76 -8.38 2.01
CA ILE A 57 -6.19 -7.86 3.31
C ILE A 57 -7.57 -8.44 3.68
N ALA A 58 -8.51 -8.45 2.73
CA ALA A 58 -9.86 -8.98 2.91
C ALA A 58 -9.87 -10.45 3.31
N TYR A 59 -8.95 -11.23 2.76
CA TYR A 59 -8.76 -12.62 3.14
C TYR A 59 -8.29 -12.77 4.60
N LYS A 60 -7.35 -11.94 5.04
CA LYS A 60 -6.66 -12.11 6.34
C LYS A 60 -7.37 -11.50 7.54
N GLU A 61 -8.08 -10.39 7.34
CA GLU A 61 -8.58 -9.52 8.41
C GLU A 61 -10.12 -9.54 8.50
N SER A 62 -10.67 -9.00 9.60
CA SER A 62 -12.12 -8.83 9.72
C SER A 62 -12.63 -7.74 8.79
N LEU A 63 -13.90 -7.84 8.37
CA LEU A 63 -14.54 -6.91 7.43
C LEU A 63 -14.31 -5.43 7.76
N SER A 64 -14.38 -5.05 9.04
CA SER A 64 -14.12 -3.68 9.51
C SER A 64 -12.69 -3.20 9.23
N ALA A 65 -11.69 -4.02 9.55
CA ALA A 65 -10.28 -3.71 9.31
C ALA A 65 -9.98 -3.68 7.80
N THR A 66 -10.58 -4.59 7.04
CA THR A 66 -10.48 -4.61 5.57
C THR A 66 -10.96 -3.31 4.95
N ILE A 67 -12.12 -2.80 5.37
CA ILE A 67 -12.67 -1.54 4.85
C ILE A 67 -11.71 -0.38 5.14
N ILE A 68 -11.21 -0.28 6.38
CA ILE A 68 -10.31 0.80 6.79
C ILE A 68 -9.01 0.74 5.99
N TRP A 69 -8.36 -0.43 5.93
CA TRP A 69 -7.10 -0.57 5.21
C TRP A 69 -7.26 -0.37 3.70
N SER A 70 -8.32 -0.91 3.10
CA SER A 70 -8.59 -0.74 1.66
C SER A 70 -8.85 0.72 1.31
N PHE A 71 -9.59 1.45 2.15
CA PHE A 71 -9.81 2.89 1.99
C PHE A 71 -8.47 3.64 1.93
N PHE A 72 -7.57 3.38 2.88
CA PHE A 72 -6.27 4.03 2.88
C PHE A 72 -5.37 3.58 1.72
N VAL A 73 -5.39 2.30 1.31
CA VAL A 73 -4.62 1.81 0.15
C VAL A 73 -5.07 2.50 -1.14
N LEU A 74 -6.38 2.72 -1.34
CA LEU A 74 -6.87 3.36 -2.56
C LEU A 74 -6.54 4.87 -2.63
N ILE A 75 -6.29 5.51 -1.48
CA ILE A 75 -6.02 6.96 -1.39
C ILE A 75 -4.51 7.24 -1.32
N LEU A 76 -3.78 6.55 -0.45
CA LEU A 76 -2.35 6.74 -0.17
C LEU A 76 -1.46 5.75 -0.93
N GLY A 77 -2.06 4.73 -1.55
CA GLY A 77 -1.35 3.76 -2.37
C GLY A 77 -0.31 2.95 -1.60
N ASN A 78 0.89 2.87 -2.19
CA ASN A 78 1.99 2.07 -1.68
C ASN A 78 2.50 2.49 -0.29
N LEU A 79 2.23 3.73 0.14
CA LEU A 79 2.55 4.14 1.51
C LEU A 79 1.75 3.31 2.53
N THR A 80 0.44 3.20 2.34
CA THR A 80 -0.40 2.38 3.23
C THR A 80 -0.08 0.90 3.09
N THR A 81 0.19 0.41 1.89
CA THR A 81 0.63 -0.97 1.69
C THR A 81 1.89 -1.29 2.48
N ALA A 82 2.89 -0.41 2.46
CA ALA A 82 4.13 -0.61 3.22
C ALA A 82 3.89 -0.58 4.74
N ILE A 83 3.07 0.36 5.22
CA ILE A 83 2.66 0.42 6.63
C ILE A 83 1.89 -0.85 7.04
N TYR A 84 0.99 -1.34 6.19
CA TYR A 84 0.23 -2.56 6.43
C TYR A 84 1.14 -3.78 6.51
N VAL A 85 2.16 -3.88 5.64
CA VAL A 85 3.15 -4.96 5.71
C VAL A 85 3.91 -4.91 7.04
N ILE A 86 4.35 -3.72 7.50
CA ILE A 86 5.00 -3.57 8.82
C ILE A 86 4.06 -4.02 9.94
N TYR A 87 2.80 -3.59 9.91
CA TYR A 87 1.77 -4.01 10.86
C TYR A 87 1.60 -5.53 10.87
N SER A 88 1.49 -6.15 9.69
CA SER A 88 1.29 -7.58 9.55
C SER A 88 2.50 -8.39 10.00
N ILE A 89 3.72 -7.92 9.76
CA ILE A 89 4.96 -8.57 10.25
C ILE A 89 5.03 -8.54 11.77
N ASN A 90 4.68 -7.39 12.38
CA ASN A 90 4.67 -7.27 13.83
C ASN A 90 3.64 -8.20 14.45
N LYS A 91 2.47 -8.34 13.81
CA LYS A 91 1.38 -9.20 14.26
C LYS A 91 1.71 -10.69 14.11
N SER A 92 2.47 -11.09 13.10
CA SER A 92 2.80 -12.49 12.86
C SER A 92 3.99 -13.01 13.70
N ASN A 93 4.67 -12.14 14.45
CA ASN A 93 5.74 -12.48 15.39
C ASN A 93 6.82 -13.44 14.86
N GLY A 94 7.15 -13.34 13.57
CA GLY A 94 8.17 -14.17 12.92
C GLY A 94 7.62 -15.37 12.14
N ASP A 95 6.34 -15.70 12.28
CA ASP A 95 5.69 -16.78 11.51
C ASP A 95 5.24 -16.28 10.13
N ILE A 96 5.66 -17.02 9.10
CA ILE A 96 5.37 -16.76 7.69
C ILE A 96 3.93 -17.17 7.34
N ALA A 97 3.41 -18.24 7.94
CA ALA A 97 2.05 -18.69 7.70
C ALA A 97 1.05 -17.66 8.23
N HIS A 98 1.21 -17.23 9.49
CA HIS A 98 0.43 -16.14 10.06
C HIS A 98 0.61 -14.80 9.31
N PHE A 99 1.77 -14.54 8.71
CA PHE A 99 1.96 -13.35 7.88
C PHE A 99 1.10 -13.37 6.61
N PHE A 100 1.02 -14.50 5.89
CA PHE A 100 0.26 -14.57 4.64
C PHE A 100 -1.22 -14.91 4.84
N MET A 101 -1.56 -15.70 5.86
CA MET A 101 -2.91 -16.21 6.09
C MET A 101 -3.66 -15.48 7.22
N GLY A 102 -2.96 -14.74 8.08
CA GLY A 102 -3.59 -13.98 9.15
C GLY A 102 -4.39 -14.87 10.10
N LYS A 103 -5.70 -14.61 10.21
CA LYS A 103 -6.64 -15.40 11.02
C LYS A 103 -6.97 -16.77 10.43
N ASN A 104 -6.65 -17.01 9.16
CA ASN A 104 -6.90 -18.28 8.46
C ASN A 104 -5.67 -19.20 8.46
N SER A 105 -4.66 -18.88 9.28
CA SER A 105 -3.45 -19.68 9.45
C SER A 105 -3.64 -20.77 10.50
#